data_AF-A0A0F5LQQ7-F1
#
_entry.id   AF-A0A0F5LQQ7-F1
#
_cell.length_a   1.000
_cell.length_b   1.000
_cell.length_c   1.000
_cell.angle_alpha   90.00
_cell.angle_beta   90.00
_cell.angle_gamma   90.00
#
_symmetry.space_group_name_H-M   'P 1'
#
loop_
_entity.id
_entity.type
_entity.pdbx_description
1 polymer ?
#
loop_
_entity_poly.entity_id
_entity_poly.type
_entity_poly.pdbx_seq_one_letter_code
_entity_poly.pdbx_strand_id
1 'polypeptide(L)' 'MHNFQVNDMTCSHCAATVEKAVKSVDSDAQAKIDLSTHRVEIRSEKPAAVFAIAIDDAAHCRREAVRAGAKA' A
#
# COMPACT_ATOMS: atom_id res chain seq x y z
N MET A 1 -13.21 0.33 7.05
CA MET A 1 -11.94 0.95 7.48
C MET A 1 -10.96 -0.18 7.75
N HIS A 2 -9.82 -0.15 7.09
CA HIS A 2 -8.81 -1.21 7.07
C HIS A 2 -7.52 -0.71 7.69
N ASN A 3 -6.81 -1.57 8.42
CA ASN A 3 -5.57 -1.19 9.07
C ASN A 3 -4.47 -2.22 8.78
N PHE A 4 -3.34 -1.73 8.29
CA PHE A 4 -2.17 -2.54 7.94
C PHE A 4 -0.99 -2.10 8.81
N GLN A 5 -0.13 -3.06 9.17
CA GLN A 5 1.17 -2.77 9.76
C GLN A 5 2.23 -3.14 8.75
N VAL A 6 3.10 -2.19 8.42
CA VAL A 6 4.18 -2.41 7.45
C VAL A 6 5.49 -2.05 8.12
N ASN A 7 6.14 -3.07 8.70
CA ASN A 7 7.41 -2.90 9.41
C ASN A 7 8.56 -2.46 8.49
N ASP A 8 8.43 -2.66 7.17
CA ASP A 8 9.46 -2.34 6.18
C ASP A 8 9.36 -0.90 5.61
N MET A 9 8.36 -0.11 6.02
CA MET A 9 8.25 1.32 5.66
C MET A 9 9.22 2.18 6.48
N THR A 10 10.50 2.02 6.21
CA THR A 10 11.58 2.71 6.94
C THR A 10 11.89 4.11 6.41
N CYS A 11 11.26 4.55 5.30
CA CYS A 11 11.48 5.91 4.77
C CYS A 11 10.21 6.59 4.25
N SER A 12 10.17 7.92 4.34
CA SER A 12 9.05 8.77 3.89
C SER A 12 8.72 8.61 2.40
N HIS A 13 9.68 8.15 1.59
CA HIS A 13 9.47 7.84 0.18
C HIS A 13 8.63 6.57 -0.01
N CYS A 14 8.81 5.55 0.83
CA CYS A 14 7.99 4.34 0.81
C CYS A 14 6.54 4.67 1.20
N ALA A 15 6.34 5.50 2.23
CA ALA A 15 5.00 5.95 2.61
C ALA A 15 4.27 6.66 1.46
N ALA A 16 4.92 7.62 0.79
CA ALA A 16 4.33 8.31 -0.36
C ALA A 16 4.00 7.36 -1.53
N THR A 17 4.80 6.30 -1.72
CA THR A 17 4.56 5.28 -2.76
C THR A 17 3.35 4.42 -2.43
N VAL A 18 3.24 3.98 -1.16
CA VAL A 18 2.08 3.23 -0.65
C VAL A 18 0.81 4.07 -0.79
N GLU A 19 0.84 5.34 -0.40
CA GLU A 19 -0.31 6.24 -0.51
C GLU A 19 -0.78 6.39 -1.97
N LYS A 20 0.17 6.51 -2.91
CA LYS A 20 -0.13 6.55 -4.35
C LYS A 20 -0.71 5.22 -4.86
N ALA A 21 -0.18 4.08 -4.42
CA ALA A 21 -0.70 2.78 -4.81
C ALA A 21 -2.15 2.58 -4.33
N VAL A 22 -2.46 2.99 -3.10
CA VAL A 22 -3.82 2.99 -2.56
C VAL A 22 -4.74 3.87 -3.41
N LYS A 23 -4.33 5.09 -3.74
CA LYS A 23 -5.09 5.99 -4.64
C LYS A 23 -5.24 5.47 -6.06
N SER A 24 -4.31 4.63 -6.51
CA SER A 24 -4.37 3.98 -7.83
C SER A 24 -5.38 2.83 -7.87
N VAL A 25 -5.60 2.15 -6.74
CA VAL A 25 -6.64 1.12 -6.58
C VAL A 25 -8.03 1.76 -6.42
N ASP A 26 -8.08 2.83 -5.65
CA ASP A 26 -9.29 3.57 -5.33
C ASP A 26 -8.95 5.03 -5.11
N SER A 27 -9.37 5.88 -6.05
CA SER A 27 -9.01 7.30 -6.01
C SER A 27 -9.74 8.10 -4.93
N ASP A 28 -10.84 7.58 -4.38
CA ASP A 28 -11.56 8.16 -3.25
C ASP A 28 -11.04 7.64 -1.89
N ALA A 29 -10.20 6.59 -1.91
CA ALA A 29 -9.63 6.02 -0.69
C ALA A 29 -8.77 7.02 0.08
N GLN A 30 -9.02 7.07 1.39
CA GLN A 30 -8.25 7.87 2.33
C GLN A 30 -7.19 7.00 2.98
N ALA A 31 -5.93 7.18 2.61
CA ALA A 31 -4.79 6.51 3.23
C ALA A 31 -4.13 7.45 4.25
N LYS A 32 -3.87 6.94 5.46
CA LYS A 32 -3.20 7.66 6.53
C LYS A 32 -2.07 6.79 7.04
N ILE A 33 -0.85 7.28 6.88
CA ILE A 33 0.36 6.54 7.18
C ILE A 33 1.04 7.16 8.39
N ASP A 34 1.26 6.36 9.42
CA ASP A 34 1.97 6.73 10.64
C ASP A 34 3.31 5.99 10.69
N LEU A 35 4.39 6.71 10.41
CA LEU A 35 5.76 6.18 10.45
C LEU A 35 6.26 5.98 11.88
N SER A 36 5.67 6.62 12.88
CA SER A 36 6.07 6.46 14.28
C SER A 36 5.67 5.08 14.82
N THR A 37 4.52 4.59 14.37
CA THR A 37 3.92 3.30 14.78
C THR A 37 3.89 2.27 13.66
N HIS A 38 4.48 2.57 12.50
CA HIS A 38 4.50 1.73 11.29
C HIS A 38 3.10 1.27 10.85
N ARG A 39 2.10 2.13 11.01
CA ARG A 39 0.69 1.82 10.82
C ARG A 39 0.14 2.54 9.59
N VAL A 40 -0.62 1.82 8.77
CA VAL A 40 -1.30 2.34 7.58
C VAL A 40 -2.80 2.13 7.73
N GLU A 41 -3.53 3.22 7.89
CA GLU A 41 -4.98 3.22 7.93
C GLU A 41 -5.53 3.55 6.55
N ILE A 42 -6.40 2.70 6.01
CA ILE A 42 -7.05 2.91 4.72
C ILE A 42 -8.57 2.95 4.93
N ARG A 43 -9.20 4.05 4.54
CA ARG A 43 -10.65 4.18 4.44
C ARG A 43 -11.06 4.06 2.99
N SER A 44 -11.66 2.94 2.64
CA SER A 44 -12.29 2.69 1.36
C SER A 44 -13.39 1.65 1.55
N GLU A 45 -14.32 1.61 0.60
CA GLU A 45 -15.38 0.61 0.46
C GLU A 45 -14.86 -0.70 -0.14
N LYS A 46 -13.66 -0.68 -0.77
CA LYS A 46 -13.03 -1.86 -1.36
C LYS A 46 -12.52 -2.84 -0.30
N PRO A 47 -12.38 -4.13 -0.63
CA PRO A 47 -11.86 -5.12 0.32
C PRO A 47 -10.37 -4.93 0.62
N ALA A 48 -10.00 -5.19 1.88
CA ALA A 48 -8.62 -5.08 2.38
C ALA A 48 -7.59 -5.88 1.58
N ALA A 49 -7.99 -7.03 1.01
CA ALA A 49 -7.11 -7.89 0.22
C ALA A 49 -6.52 -7.16 -1.01
N VAL A 50 -7.29 -6.27 -1.64
CA VAL A 50 -6.82 -5.52 -2.82
C VAL A 50 -5.74 -4.52 -2.42
N PHE A 51 -5.92 -3.89 -1.26
CA PHE A 51 -4.92 -2.98 -0.71
C PHE A 51 -3.67 -3.71 -0.23
N ALA A 52 -3.80 -4.87 0.41
CA ALA A 52 -2.64 -5.67 0.82
C ALA A 52 -1.70 -5.98 -0.36
N ILE A 53 -2.28 -6.40 -1.49
CA ILE A 53 -1.53 -6.69 -2.72
C ILE A 53 -0.88 -5.42 -3.28
N ALA A 54 -1.61 -4.31 -3.34
CA ALA A 54 -1.08 -3.04 -3.85
C ALA A 54 0.01 -2.45 -2.95
N ILE A 55 -0.09 -2.62 -1.62
CA ILE A 55 0.91 -2.17 -0.66
C ILE A 55 2.19 -3.00 -0.79
N ASP A 56 2.06 -4.33 -0.95
CA ASP A 56 3.18 -5.26 -1.14
C ASP A 56 3.95 -4.92 -2.44
N ASP A 57 3.23 -4.77 -3.55
CA ASP A 57 3.78 -4.34 -4.85
C ASP A 57 4.50 -2.97 -4.75
N ALA A 58 3.86 -2.00 -4.08
CA ALA A 58 4.43 -0.67 -3.87
C ALA A 58 5.67 -0.69 -2.98
N ALA A 59 5.69 -1.52 -1.94
CA ALA A 59 6.84 -1.69 -1.06
C ALA A 59 8.03 -2.32 -1.81
N HIS A 60 7.78 -3.14 -2.84
CA HIS A 60 8.79 -3.81 -3.66
C HIS A 60 9.18 -3.04 -4.94
N CYS A 61 8.64 -1.85 -5.16
CA CYS A 61 8.81 -1.02 -6.36
C CYS A 61 10.27 -0.60 -6.67
N ARG A 62 11.24 -0.78 -5.75
CA ARG A 62 12.67 -0.58 -6.08
C ARG A 62 13.34 -1.77 -6.77
N ARG A 63 12.72 -2.95 -6.80
CA ARG A 63 13.37 -4.17 -7.31
C ARG A 63 12.50 -5.05 -8.22
N GLU A 64 11.16 -4.99 -8.13
CA GLU A 64 10.31 -6.06 -8.69
C GLU A 64 9.10 -5.52 -9.50
N ALA A 65 9.24 -4.48 -10.32
CA ALA A 65 8.25 -4.16 -11.37
C ALA A 65 8.20 -5.21 -12.51
N VAL A 66 8.86 -6.36 -12.34
CA VAL A 66 8.90 -7.48 -13.28
C VAL A 66 8.34 -8.71 -12.57
N ARG A 67 7.07 -9.04 -12.85
CA ARG A 67 6.35 -10.31 -12.57
C ARG A 67 5.16 -10.25 -11.59
N ALA A 68 4.24 -9.29 -11.74
CA ALA A 68 2.85 -9.49 -11.33
C ALA A 68 1.96 -9.75 -12.57
N GLY A 69 2.35 -10.77 -13.33
CA GLY A 69 1.55 -11.42 -14.36
C GLY A 69 1.34 -12.88 -13.99
N ALA A 70 0.73 -13.14 -12.83
CA ALA A 70 0.24 -14.46 -12.47
C ALA A 70 -1.28 -14.50 -12.68
N LYS A 71 -1.66 -14.63 -13.96
CA LYS A 71 -2.98 -15.14 -14.34
C LYS A 71 -2.81 -16.13 -15.50
N ALA A 72 -2.51 -17.37 -15.15
CA ALA A 72 -2.93 -18.63 -15.80
C ALA A 72 -2.30 -19.81 -15.06
#